data_AF-A0A2V8E7V4-F1
#
_entry.id   AF-A0A2V8E7V4-F1
#
_cell.length_a   1.000
_cell.length_b   1.000
_cell.length_c   1.000
_cell.angle_alpha   90.00
_cell.angle_beta   90.00
_cell.angle_gamma   90.00
#
_symmetry.space_group_name_H-M   'P 1'
#
loop_
_entity.id
_entity.type
_entity.pdbx_description
1 polymer ?
#
loop_
_entity_poly.entity_id
_entity_poly.type
_entity_poly.pdbx_seq_one_letter_code
_entity_poly.pdbx_strand_id
1 'polypeptide(L)'
;MATRRRVIALLFSAHFLCGVAGAQDDPPYVVLLDRDMTPAAGAADLLSLHRAAGAVEDRWLPPARFDESTRVRRALGIGYRFGKWFGLDLPQDHFFMVVGHEVFGHGARLREIGARHVKYGFDAPIPYGPGGAVTSFSGDLLVTRADALAIDTAGIEAQNVLADAVARHALAGGALPYRDGWLYLESRLDGLRYIRSVSPRSPEGHDVRSFLIEVNDQCDPPACTPLDAATLKRRALLMLADPMLAYAGYAWAFAYLVRGQTSAPAPMIPLPHDMRYLPALRFEMTPYGTAVTTEHAIVRRGRLTSVSVGVGDTGRRRAWQIGVTAMDVVRTARVRGDIAAGVWEQPALD
;
A
#
# COMPACT_ATOMS: atom_id res chain seq x y z
N MET A 1 10.39 30.00 18.56
CA MET A 1 9.80 30.13 17.20
C MET A 1 9.99 28.81 16.48
N ALA A 2 8.94 28.01 16.26
CA ALA A 2 9.08 26.76 15.53
C ALA A 2 9.30 27.05 14.02
N THR A 3 10.47 26.65 13.53
CA THR A 3 10.99 26.80 12.17
C THR A 3 10.16 26.00 11.16
N ARG A 4 9.92 26.58 9.97
CA ARG A 4 9.32 25.88 8.82
C ARG A 4 10.44 25.20 8.04
N ARG A 5 10.24 23.94 7.63
CA ARG A 5 11.11 23.30 6.62
C ARG A 5 10.31 23.19 5.32
N ARG A 6 10.88 23.75 4.25
CA ARG A 6 10.44 23.50 2.87
C ARG A 6 11.40 22.48 2.29
N VAL A 7 10.86 21.40 1.72
CA VAL A 7 11.67 20.36 1.09
C VAL A 7 11.22 20.18 -0.34
N ILE A 8 12.19 20.04 -1.24
CA ILE A 8 11.99 19.68 -2.64
C ILE A 8 12.72 18.36 -2.84
N ALA A 9 11.99 17.34 -3.29
CA ALA A 9 12.57 16.06 -3.66
C ALA A 9 12.31 15.78 -5.14
N LEU A 10 13.35 15.32 -5.83
CA LEU A 10 13.29 14.79 -7.18
C LEU A 10 13.82 13.37 -7.14
N LEU A 11 13.03 12.41 -7.61
CA LEU A 11 13.39 11.01 -7.67
C LEU A 11 13.32 10.51 -9.11
N PHE A 12 14.36 9.81 -9.51
CA PHE A 12 14.46 9.10 -10.77
C PHE A 12 14.70 7.63 -10.46
N SER A 13 13.83 6.76 -10.96
CA SER A 13 14.04 5.31 -10.88
C SER A 13 14.16 4.74 -12.29
N ALA A 14 15.10 3.80 -12.46
CA ALA A 14 15.29 3.06 -13.69
C ALA A 14 15.24 1.57 -13.37
N HIS A 15 14.37 0.84 -14.07
CA HIS A 15 14.14 -0.57 -13.87
C HIS A 15 14.65 -1.34 -15.09
N PHE A 16 15.49 -2.34 -14.84
CA PHE A 16 15.99 -3.25 -15.87
C PHE A 16 15.09 -4.47 -15.97
N LEU A 17 14.62 -4.77 -17.18
CA LEU A 17 13.77 -5.92 -17.44
C LEU A 17 14.64 -7.12 -17.84
N CYS A 18 14.59 -8.22 -17.09
CA CYS A 18 15.09 -9.51 -17.54
C CYS A 18 14.10 -10.08 -18.55
N GLY A 19 14.52 -10.16 -19.82
CA GLY A 19 13.68 -10.62 -20.92
C GLY A 19 13.41 -12.11 -20.83
N VAL A 20 12.18 -12.49 -20.48
CA VAL A 20 11.58 -13.73 -20.96
C VAL A 20 10.57 -13.34 -22.02
N ALA A 21 10.83 -13.73 -23.26
CA ALA A 21 9.94 -13.43 -24.38
C ALA A 21 8.60 -14.13 -24.19
N GLY A 22 7.54 -13.35 -24.02
CA GLY A 22 6.15 -13.79 -24.04
C GLY A 22 5.26 -12.58 -24.32
N ALA A 23 4.54 -12.63 -25.43
CA ALA A 23 3.61 -11.58 -25.84
C ALA A 23 2.26 -11.75 -25.13
N GLN A 24 1.98 -10.87 -24.17
CA GLN A 24 0.67 -10.31 -23.78
C GLN A 24 0.88 -9.61 -22.43
N ASP A 25 0.50 -8.33 -22.34
CA ASP A 25 -0.01 -7.52 -21.21
C ASP A 25 0.30 -7.85 -19.72
N ASP A 26 1.24 -8.74 -19.40
CA ASP A 26 1.61 -9.00 -18.02
C ASP A 26 2.54 -7.89 -17.51
N PRO A 27 2.22 -7.28 -16.35
CA PRO A 27 3.09 -6.29 -15.75
C PRO A 27 4.45 -6.95 -15.45
N PRO A 28 5.56 -6.29 -15.81
CA PRO A 28 6.88 -6.91 -15.73
C PRO A 28 7.23 -7.31 -14.30
N TYR A 29 7.88 -8.47 -14.15
CA TYR A 29 8.59 -8.82 -12.93
C TYR A 29 9.77 -7.86 -12.76
N VAL A 30 9.76 -7.11 -11.66
CA VAL A 30 10.77 -6.10 -11.34
C VAL A 30 11.31 -6.42 -9.96
N VAL A 31 12.64 -6.43 -9.83
CA VAL A 31 13.33 -6.49 -8.55
C VAL A 31 14.03 -5.16 -8.34
N LEU A 32 13.74 -4.48 -7.23
CA LEU A 32 14.33 -3.21 -6.85
C LEU A 32 15.11 -3.38 -5.55
N LEU A 33 16.43 -3.28 -5.65
CA LEU A 33 17.31 -3.33 -4.50
C LEU A 33 17.71 -1.92 -4.08
N ASP A 34 17.40 -1.55 -2.84
CA ASP A 34 17.97 -0.37 -2.20
C ASP A 34 18.57 -0.74 -0.83
N ARG A 35 19.39 0.17 -0.29
CA ARG A 35 20.18 -0.08 0.92
C ARG A 35 19.32 -0.37 2.14
N ASP A 36 18.20 0.35 2.25
CA ASP A 36 17.39 0.40 3.47
C ASP A 36 16.12 -0.47 3.32
N MET A 37 15.96 -1.15 2.18
CA MET A 37 14.79 -1.89 1.74
C MET A 37 13.53 -1.06 1.96
N THR A 38 13.44 0.08 1.26
CA THR A 38 12.37 1.05 1.45
C THR A 38 11.00 0.47 1.06
N PRO A 39 9.88 1.11 1.50
CA PRO A 39 8.54 0.75 1.04
C PRO A 39 8.38 0.64 -0.48
N ALA A 40 9.09 1.48 -1.24
CA ALA A 40 9.03 1.47 -2.70
C ALA A 40 9.69 0.20 -3.29
N ALA A 41 10.87 -0.19 -2.78
CA ALA A 41 11.52 -1.45 -3.13
C ALA A 41 10.65 -2.64 -2.72
N GLY A 42 10.13 -2.63 -1.48
CA GLY A 42 9.23 -3.67 -0.98
C GLY A 42 8.01 -3.85 -1.85
N ALA A 43 7.32 -2.77 -2.23
CA ALA A 43 6.14 -2.88 -3.08
C ALA A 43 6.45 -3.48 -4.46
N ALA A 44 7.58 -3.14 -5.07
CA ALA A 44 8.00 -3.72 -6.35
C ALA A 44 8.34 -5.21 -6.23
N ASP A 45 9.13 -5.57 -5.22
CA ASP A 45 9.62 -6.94 -4.98
C ASP A 45 8.47 -7.86 -4.56
N LEU A 46 7.67 -7.46 -3.58
CA LEU A 46 6.56 -8.23 -3.07
C LEU A 46 5.49 -8.47 -4.13
N LEU A 47 5.19 -7.45 -4.95
CA LEU A 47 4.21 -7.62 -6.03
C LEU A 47 4.72 -8.57 -7.13
N SER A 48 6.02 -8.52 -7.43
CA SER A 48 6.65 -9.46 -8.37
C SER A 48 6.64 -10.90 -7.83
N LEU A 49 6.99 -11.09 -6.56
CA LEU A 49 6.95 -12.39 -5.89
C LEU A 49 5.52 -12.93 -5.80
N HIS A 50 4.56 -12.09 -5.44
CA HIS A 50 3.13 -12.44 -5.40
C HIS A 50 2.63 -12.95 -6.75
N ARG A 51 2.96 -12.26 -7.85
CA ARG A 51 2.59 -12.69 -9.21
C ARG A 51 3.30 -13.95 -9.65
N ALA A 52 4.58 -14.12 -9.28
CA ALA A 52 5.33 -15.33 -9.59
C ALA A 52 4.76 -16.55 -8.86
N ALA A 53 4.45 -16.40 -7.57
CA ALA A 53 3.79 -17.42 -6.76
C ALA A 53 2.41 -17.79 -7.36
N GLY A 54 1.60 -16.79 -7.73
CA GLY A 54 0.31 -17.01 -8.36
C GLY A 54 0.41 -17.73 -9.71
N ALA A 55 1.39 -17.39 -10.54
CA ALA A 55 1.62 -18.07 -11.83
C ALA A 55 2.03 -19.54 -11.65
N VAL A 56 2.85 -19.84 -10.65
CA VAL A 56 3.22 -21.22 -10.30
C VAL A 56 2.02 -21.98 -9.77
N GLU A 57 1.23 -21.37 -8.88
CA GLU A 57 0.03 -22.00 -8.32
C GLU A 57 -1.01 -22.31 -9.40
N ASP A 58 -1.30 -21.35 -10.29
CA ASP A 58 -2.30 -21.50 -11.35
C ASP A 58 -1.94 -22.60 -12.36
N ARG A 59 -0.67 -23.02 -12.43
CA ARG A 59 -0.23 -24.19 -13.22
C ARG A 59 -0.76 -25.51 -12.66
N TRP A 60 -0.90 -25.62 -11.35
CA TRP A 60 -1.37 -26.82 -10.65
C TRP A 60 -2.85 -26.73 -10.27
N LEU A 61 -3.32 -25.52 -9.97
CA LEU A 61 -4.68 -25.21 -9.53
C LEU A 61 -5.23 -24.07 -10.39
N PRO A 62 -5.79 -24.38 -11.58
CA PRO A 62 -6.23 -23.35 -12.51
C PRO A 62 -7.31 -22.45 -11.89
N PRO A 63 -7.39 -21.16 -12.26
CA PRO A 63 -8.37 -20.22 -11.70
C PRO A 63 -9.84 -20.65 -11.89
N ALA A 64 -10.12 -21.44 -12.94
CA ALA A 64 -11.43 -22.04 -13.17
C ALA A 64 -11.27 -23.51 -13.56
N ARG A 65 -12.05 -24.39 -12.93
CA ARG A 65 -11.97 -25.86 -13.12
C ARG A 65 -13.24 -26.47 -13.72
N PHE A 66 -14.36 -25.78 -13.64
CA PHE A 66 -15.67 -26.26 -14.10
C PHE A 66 -16.17 -25.38 -15.25
N ASP A 67 -16.92 -25.98 -16.19
CA ASP A 67 -17.49 -25.25 -17.35
C ASP A 67 -18.76 -24.45 -17.03
N GLU A 68 -19.25 -24.53 -15.79
CA GLU A 68 -20.39 -23.78 -15.23
C GLU A 68 -21.68 -23.80 -16.05
N SER A 69 -21.82 -24.76 -16.97
CA SER A 69 -22.94 -24.92 -17.88
C SER A 69 -24.29 -25.20 -17.19
N THR A 70 -24.26 -25.70 -15.96
CA THR A 70 -25.43 -26.00 -15.14
C THR A 70 -25.34 -25.32 -13.77
N ARG A 71 -26.48 -25.16 -13.08
CA ARG A 71 -26.51 -24.55 -11.72
C ARG A 71 -25.63 -25.30 -10.72
N VAL A 72 -25.59 -26.63 -10.80
CA VAL A 72 -24.73 -27.46 -9.93
C VAL A 72 -23.26 -27.25 -10.25
N ARG A 73 -22.87 -27.30 -11.52
CA ARG A 73 -21.48 -27.06 -11.94
C ARG A 73 -21.01 -25.65 -11.60
N ARG A 74 -21.90 -24.67 -11.69
CA ARG A 74 -21.64 -23.29 -11.24
C ARG A 74 -21.42 -23.21 -9.74
N ALA A 75 -22.25 -23.87 -8.93
CA ALA A 75 -22.05 -23.93 -7.48
C ALA A 75 -20.72 -24.58 -7.11
N LEU A 76 -20.32 -25.66 -7.79
CA LEU A 76 -19.02 -26.29 -7.64
C LEU A 76 -17.87 -25.37 -8.07
N GLY A 77 -18.04 -24.60 -9.16
CA GLY A 77 -17.07 -23.60 -9.62
C GLY A 77 -16.84 -22.50 -8.58
N ILE A 78 -17.92 -21.95 -8.02
CA ILE A 78 -17.85 -20.96 -6.94
C ILE A 78 -17.17 -21.56 -5.70
N GLY A 79 -17.58 -22.76 -5.28
CA GLY A 79 -16.99 -23.44 -4.13
C GLY A 79 -15.50 -23.73 -4.29
N TYR A 80 -15.07 -24.13 -5.50
CA TYR A 80 -13.66 -24.34 -5.83
C TYR A 80 -12.85 -23.04 -5.73
N ARG A 81 -13.32 -21.94 -6.34
CA ARG A 81 -12.61 -20.66 -6.29
C ARG A 81 -12.56 -20.08 -4.88
N PHE A 82 -13.64 -20.20 -4.12
CA PHE A 82 -13.64 -19.82 -2.70
C PHE A 82 -12.66 -20.66 -1.89
N GLY A 83 -12.64 -21.98 -2.09
CA GLY A 83 -11.70 -22.87 -1.41
C GLY A 83 -10.25 -22.58 -1.76
N LYS A 84 -9.95 -22.34 -3.04
CA LYS A 84 -8.63 -21.91 -3.52
C LYS A 84 -8.23 -20.58 -2.87
N TRP A 85 -9.11 -19.58 -2.90
CA TRP A 85 -8.83 -18.29 -2.27
C TRP A 85 -8.59 -18.43 -0.77
N PHE A 86 -9.48 -19.12 -0.04
CA PHE A 86 -9.38 -19.26 1.40
C PHE A 86 -8.15 -20.05 1.84
N GLY A 87 -7.78 -21.10 1.10
CA GLY A 87 -6.65 -21.95 1.44
C GLY A 87 -5.29 -21.46 0.93
N LEU A 88 -5.25 -20.63 -0.12
CA LEU A 88 -3.98 -20.27 -0.78
C LEU A 88 -3.83 -18.75 -0.93
N ASP A 89 -4.77 -18.10 -1.61
CA ASP A 89 -4.63 -16.67 -1.93
C ASP A 89 -4.68 -15.81 -0.64
N LEU A 90 -5.60 -16.09 0.27
CA LEU A 90 -5.75 -15.39 1.56
C LEU A 90 -4.48 -15.45 2.43
N PRO A 91 -3.93 -16.64 2.77
CA PRO A 91 -2.72 -16.71 3.58
C PRO A 91 -1.50 -16.11 2.87
N GLN A 92 -1.41 -16.24 1.54
CA GLN A 92 -0.32 -15.68 0.77
C GLN A 92 -0.35 -14.14 0.79
N ASP A 93 -1.51 -13.54 0.47
CA ASP A 93 -1.65 -12.09 0.35
C ASP A 93 -1.51 -11.42 1.72
N HIS A 94 -2.05 -12.05 2.76
CA HIS A 94 -1.84 -11.61 4.14
C HIS A 94 -0.35 -11.66 4.52
N PHE A 95 0.35 -12.75 4.20
CA PHE A 95 1.78 -12.87 4.48
C PHE A 95 2.60 -11.79 3.76
N PHE A 96 2.34 -11.55 2.47
CA PHE A 96 3.03 -10.49 1.73
C PHE A 96 2.75 -9.09 2.29
N MET A 97 1.50 -8.81 2.68
CA MET A 97 1.14 -7.56 3.34
C MET A 97 1.92 -7.37 4.65
N VAL A 98 1.99 -8.41 5.49
CA VAL A 98 2.70 -8.37 6.78
C VAL A 98 4.21 -8.27 6.60
N VAL A 99 4.81 -8.95 5.62
CA VAL A 99 6.22 -8.75 5.25
C VAL A 99 6.46 -7.30 4.80
N GLY A 100 5.54 -6.72 4.03
CA GLY A 100 5.55 -5.30 3.68
C GLY A 100 5.59 -4.41 4.91
N HIS A 101 4.69 -4.65 5.86
CA HIS A 101 4.58 -3.91 7.10
C HIS A 101 5.86 -3.96 7.96
N GLU A 102 6.36 -5.16 8.23
CA GLU A 102 7.49 -5.36 9.15
C GLU A 102 8.85 -5.08 8.50
N VAL A 103 9.11 -5.67 7.33
CA VAL A 103 10.43 -5.63 6.72
C VAL A 103 10.67 -4.31 6.00
N PHE A 104 9.71 -3.90 5.17
CA PHE A 104 9.84 -2.73 4.30
C PHE A 104 9.23 -1.46 4.91
N GLY A 105 8.45 -1.58 5.99
CA GLY A 105 7.99 -0.48 6.83
C GLY A 105 8.93 -0.27 8.02
N HIS A 106 8.63 -0.91 9.15
CA HIS A 106 9.38 -0.77 10.42
C HIS A 106 10.88 -0.99 10.23
N GLY A 107 11.24 -2.08 9.56
CA GLY A 107 12.62 -2.43 9.25
C GLY A 107 13.35 -1.37 8.43
N ALA A 108 12.65 -0.70 7.50
CA ALA A 108 13.25 0.33 6.68
C ALA A 108 13.61 1.56 7.51
N ARG A 109 12.67 2.06 8.33
CA ARG A 109 12.93 3.20 9.23
C ARG A 109 14.03 2.91 10.24
N LEU A 110 14.07 1.69 10.78
CA LEU A 110 15.16 1.27 11.65
C LEU A 110 16.52 1.29 10.94
N ARG A 111 16.62 0.77 9.71
CA ARG A 111 17.86 0.80 8.93
C ARG A 111 18.28 2.22 8.55
N GLU A 112 17.33 3.09 8.21
CA GLU A 112 17.59 4.50 7.89
C GLU A 112 18.29 5.24 9.04
N ILE A 113 17.89 4.96 10.29
CA ILE A 113 18.51 5.56 11.49
C ILE A 113 19.74 4.79 11.99
N GLY A 114 20.21 3.80 11.23
CA GLY A 114 21.45 3.06 11.51
C GLY A 114 21.29 1.86 12.44
N ALA A 115 20.06 1.39 12.68
CA ALA A 115 19.84 0.16 13.44
C ALA A 115 20.56 -1.01 12.79
N ARG A 116 21.28 -1.78 13.61
CA ARG A 116 21.92 -3.03 13.20
C ARG A 116 21.20 -4.20 13.86
N HIS A 117 21.26 -5.37 13.21
CA HIS A 117 20.64 -6.60 13.72
C HIS A 117 19.12 -6.48 13.92
N VAL A 118 18.43 -5.86 12.95
CA VAL A 118 16.96 -5.90 12.88
C VAL A 118 16.51 -7.35 12.68
N LYS A 119 15.57 -7.80 13.50
CA LYS A 119 15.02 -9.16 13.51
C LYS A 119 13.52 -9.11 13.25
N TYR A 120 13.04 -10.14 12.57
CA TYR A 120 11.64 -10.30 12.20
C TYR A 120 11.10 -11.61 12.74
N GLY A 121 9.90 -11.58 13.31
CA GLY A 121 9.12 -12.76 13.67
C GLY A 121 7.81 -12.75 12.90
N PHE A 122 7.41 -13.90 12.35
CA PHE A 122 6.16 -14.06 11.62
C PHE A 122 5.41 -15.27 12.18
N ASP A 123 4.15 -15.08 12.53
CA ASP A 123 3.25 -16.18 12.82
C ASP A 123 2.83 -16.88 11.51
N ALA A 124 2.27 -18.09 11.63
CA ALA A 124 1.59 -18.70 10.49
C ALA A 124 0.43 -17.80 10.03
N PRO A 125 0.28 -17.58 8.71
CA PRO A 125 -0.74 -16.67 8.17
C PRO A 125 -2.14 -17.22 8.39
N ILE A 126 -3.14 -16.33 8.44
CA ILE A 126 -4.56 -16.70 8.49
C ILE A 126 -4.91 -17.47 7.21
N PRO A 127 -5.63 -18.62 7.27
CA PRO A 127 -6.32 -19.18 8.44
C PRO A 127 -5.52 -20.24 9.22
N TYR A 128 -4.23 -20.41 8.93
CA TYR A 128 -3.36 -21.43 9.52
C TYR A 128 -2.71 -21.03 10.85
N GLY A 129 -2.80 -19.74 11.21
CA GLY A 129 -2.34 -19.22 12.49
C GLY A 129 -2.85 -17.81 12.77
N PRO A 130 -2.28 -17.14 13.79
CA PRO A 130 -2.70 -15.79 14.19
C PRO A 130 -2.50 -14.71 13.11
N GLY A 131 -1.56 -14.90 12.17
CA GLY A 131 -1.22 -13.91 11.15
C GLY A 131 -0.48 -12.67 11.66
N GLY A 132 -0.01 -12.67 12.91
CA GLY A 132 0.78 -11.58 13.46
C GLY A 132 2.23 -11.57 12.96
N ALA A 133 2.90 -10.45 13.16
CA ALA A 133 4.34 -10.37 13.04
C ALA A 133 4.91 -9.29 13.97
N VAL A 134 6.23 -9.26 14.06
CA VAL A 134 6.95 -8.31 14.89
C VAL A 134 8.29 -7.96 14.28
N THR A 135 8.64 -6.68 14.31
CA THR A 135 9.98 -6.17 14.08
C THR A 135 10.62 -5.81 15.42
N SER A 136 11.87 -6.23 15.61
CA SER A 136 12.66 -5.88 16.78
C SER A 136 14.08 -5.53 16.38
N PHE A 137 14.77 -4.73 17.20
CA PHE A 137 16.20 -4.47 17.03
C PHE A 137 16.89 -4.55 18.39
N SER A 138 18.22 -4.71 18.36
CA SER A 138 19.05 -4.74 19.57
C SER A 138 20.20 -3.75 19.44
N GLY A 139 20.33 -2.83 20.39
CA GLY A 139 21.42 -1.87 20.48
C GLY A 139 20.95 -0.49 20.94
N ASP A 140 21.89 0.36 21.31
CA ASP A 140 21.62 1.74 21.66
C ASP A 140 21.51 2.58 20.38
N LEU A 141 20.29 3.05 20.08
CA LEU A 141 20.02 4.01 19.03
C LEU A 141 19.61 5.32 19.68
N LEU A 142 20.23 6.42 19.25
CA LEU A 142 19.73 7.75 19.53
C LEU A 142 18.54 7.99 18.61
N VAL A 143 17.34 7.74 19.13
CA VAL A 143 16.07 7.91 18.41
C VAL A 143 15.52 9.29 18.74
N THR A 144 15.35 10.13 17.73
CA THR A 144 14.59 11.38 17.89
C THR A 144 13.10 11.08 17.91
N ARG A 145 12.29 12.03 18.37
CA ARG A 145 10.82 11.93 18.27
C ARG A 145 10.34 11.75 16.83
N ALA A 146 10.98 12.44 15.88
CA ALA A 146 10.69 12.30 14.47
C ALA A 146 10.92 10.85 14.00
N ASP A 147 11.99 10.21 14.48
CA ASP A 147 12.32 8.83 14.16
C ASP A 147 11.30 7.86 14.78
N ALA A 148 10.92 8.07 16.03
CA ALA A 148 9.89 7.26 16.70
C ALA A 148 8.55 7.31 15.97
N LEU A 149 8.09 8.51 15.60
CA LEU A 149 6.87 8.70 14.83
C LEU A 149 6.98 8.13 13.40
N ALA A 150 8.16 8.21 12.78
CA ALA A 150 8.41 7.58 11.49
C ALA A 150 8.30 6.05 11.60
N ILE A 151 8.92 5.44 12.62
CA ILE A 151 8.81 4.00 12.88
C ILE A 151 7.34 3.62 13.13
N ASP A 152 6.64 4.28 14.05
CA ASP A 152 5.25 3.95 14.40
C ASP A 152 4.26 4.05 13.23
N THR A 153 4.58 4.82 12.19
CA THR A 153 3.73 4.95 10.99
C THR A 153 4.17 4.07 9.82
N ALA A 154 5.39 3.51 9.88
CA ALA A 154 6.06 2.88 8.75
C ALA A 154 5.36 1.63 8.23
N GLY A 155 4.81 0.81 9.12
CA GLY A 155 4.11 -0.41 8.72
C GLY A 155 2.87 -0.12 7.87
N ILE A 156 2.03 0.82 8.31
CA ILE A 156 0.83 1.27 7.57
C ILE A 156 1.23 2.02 6.29
N GLU A 157 2.32 2.81 6.33
CA GLU A 157 2.87 3.46 5.13
C GLU A 157 3.24 2.42 4.06
N ALA A 158 3.99 1.37 4.43
CA ALA A 158 4.42 0.34 3.49
C ALA A 158 3.25 -0.42 2.86
N GLN A 159 2.21 -0.72 3.64
CA GLN A 159 0.97 -1.31 3.12
C GLN A 159 0.27 -0.39 2.10
N ASN A 160 0.21 0.92 2.37
CA ASN A 160 -0.35 1.89 1.43
C ASN A 160 0.47 1.97 0.13
N VAL A 161 1.81 1.97 0.23
CA VAL A 161 2.70 1.99 -0.95
C VAL A 161 2.52 0.73 -1.82
N LEU A 162 2.33 -0.44 -1.20
CA LEU A 162 2.01 -1.69 -1.90
C LEU A 162 0.63 -1.60 -2.59
N ALA A 163 -0.39 -1.11 -1.89
CA ALA A 163 -1.71 -0.89 -2.48
C ALA A 163 -1.65 0.09 -3.66
N ASP A 164 -0.91 1.19 -3.54
CA ASP A 164 -0.74 2.15 -4.63
C ASP A 164 -0.02 1.53 -5.83
N ALA A 165 0.96 0.65 -5.62
CA ALA A 165 1.62 -0.06 -6.72
C ALA A 165 0.65 -0.95 -7.49
N VAL A 166 -0.24 -1.67 -6.79
CA VAL A 166 -1.32 -2.45 -7.41
C VAL A 166 -2.27 -1.54 -8.20
N ALA A 167 -2.75 -0.44 -7.60
CA ALA A 167 -3.64 0.50 -8.27
C ALA A 167 -3.02 1.11 -9.52
N ARG A 168 -1.75 1.53 -9.46
CA ARG A 168 -1.04 2.10 -10.62
C ARG A 168 -0.97 1.12 -11.78
N HIS A 169 -0.63 -0.15 -11.51
CA HIS A 169 -0.62 -1.19 -12.55
C HIS A 169 -2.02 -1.42 -13.14
N ALA A 170 -3.05 -1.50 -12.30
CA ALA A 170 -4.42 -1.72 -12.75
C ALA A 170 -4.95 -0.57 -13.62
N LEU A 171 -4.67 0.68 -13.24
CA LEU A 171 -5.11 1.87 -13.97
C LEU A 171 -4.35 2.05 -15.29
N ALA A 172 -3.03 1.82 -15.28
CA ALA A 172 -2.24 1.86 -16.51
C ALA A 172 -2.69 0.80 -17.52
N GLY A 173 -2.93 -0.44 -17.06
CA GLY A 173 -3.42 -1.55 -17.89
C GLY A 173 -4.91 -1.47 -18.23
N GLY A 174 -5.70 -0.71 -17.48
CA GLY A 174 -7.17 -0.65 -17.62
C GLY A 174 -7.90 -1.91 -17.12
N ALA A 175 -7.20 -2.83 -16.47
CA ALA A 175 -7.74 -4.07 -15.93
C ALA A 175 -7.09 -4.40 -14.58
N LEU A 176 -7.87 -4.98 -13.68
CA LEU A 176 -7.45 -5.41 -12.35
C LEU A 176 -7.55 -6.95 -12.27
N PRO A 177 -6.42 -7.67 -12.19
CA PRO A 177 -6.40 -9.10 -11.92
C PRO A 177 -7.05 -9.41 -10.55
N TYR A 178 -7.70 -10.57 -10.42
CA TYR A 178 -8.41 -10.91 -9.18
C TYR A 178 -7.51 -11.04 -7.95
N ARG A 179 -6.29 -11.58 -8.12
CA ARG A 179 -5.30 -11.73 -7.05
C ARG A 179 -4.85 -10.36 -6.57
N ASP A 180 -4.47 -9.49 -7.50
CA ASP A 180 -4.15 -8.09 -7.23
C ASP A 180 -5.33 -7.38 -6.53
N GLY A 181 -6.58 -7.73 -6.87
CA GLY A 181 -7.77 -7.23 -6.19
C GLY A 181 -7.83 -7.55 -4.69
N TRP A 182 -7.57 -8.81 -4.29
CA TRP A 182 -7.55 -9.15 -2.86
C TRP A 182 -6.35 -8.53 -2.14
N LEU A 183 -5.15 -8.60 -2.73
CA LEU A 183 -3.96 -7.95 -2.19
C LEU A 183 -4.15 -6.44 -1.97
N TYR A 184 -4.85 -5.75 -2.90
CA TYR A 184 -5.21 -4.34 -2.75
C TYR A 184 -6.10 -4.11 -1.53
N LEU A 185 -7.16 -4.92 -1.38
CA LEU A 185 -8.10 -4.80 -0.27
C LEU A 185 -7.40 -5.07 1.06
N GLU A 186 -6.63 -6.14 1.15
CA GLU A 186 -5.88 -6.51 2.35
C GLU A 186 -4.92 -5.38 2.74
N SER A 187 -4.08 -4.92 1.80
CA SER A 187 -3.10 -3.87 2.06
C SER A 187 -3.75 -2.53 2.41
N ARG A 188 -4.82 -2.13 1.72
CA ARG A 188 -5.46 -0.82 1.96
C ARG A 188 -6.34 -0.80 3.21
N LEU A 189 -7.10 -1.87 3.45
CA LEU A 189 -8.06 -1.92 4.55
C LEU A 189 -7.42 -2.37 5.87
N ASP A 190 -6.25 -3.00 5.84
CA ASP A 190 -5.56 -3.38 7.08
C ASP A 190 -5.21 -2.14 7.92
N GLY A 191 -4.65 -1.08 7.33
CA GLY A 191 -4.40 0.18 8.04
C GLY A 191 -5.67 0.77 8.69
N LEU A 192 -6.81 0.74 8.00
CA LEU A 192 -8.09 1.15 8.56
C LEU A 192 -8.53 0.25 9.73
N ARG A 193 -8.42 -1.08 9.55
CA ARG A 193 -8.75 -2.06 10.59
C ARG A 193 -7.88 -1.85 11.83
N TYR A 194 -6.58 -1.64 11.65
CA TYR A 194 -5.60 -1.48 12.71
C TYR A 194 -5.75 -0.15 13.46
N ILE A 195 -6.06 0.94 12.74
CA ILE A 195 -6.46 2.21 13.38
C ILE A 195 -7.73 2.01 14.21
N ARG A 196 -8.69 1.23 13.72
CA ARG A 196 -9.95 0.98 14.44
C ARG A 196 -9.80 0.04 15.63
N SER A 197 -8.79 -0.83 15.67
CA SER A 197 -8.53 -1.73 16.80
C SER A 197 -7.91 -1.03 18.00
N VAL A 198 -7.31 0.17 17.84
CA VAL A 198 -6.63 0.84 18.95
C VAL A 198 -7.57 1.10 20.14
N SER A 199 -7.11 0.79 21.35
CA SER A 199 -7.85 1.00 22.59
C SER A 199 -6.89 1.28 23.75
N PRO A 200 -7.38 1.75 24.91
CA PRO A 200 -6.55 1.91 26.10
C PRO A 200 -5.87 0.62 26.57
N ARG A 201 -6.40 -0.55 26.18
CA ARG A 201 -5.87 -1.89 26.50
C ARG A 201 -5.00 -2.49 25.39
N SER A 202 -4.75 -1.74 24.30
CA SER A 202 -3.86 -2.23 23.24
C SER A 202 -2.48 -2.54 23.83
N PRO A 203 -1.87 -3.69 23.44
CA PRO A 203 -0.60 -4.11 23.99
C PRO A 203 0.53 -3.13 23.64
N GLU A 204 1.64 -3.27 24.34
CA GLU A 204 2.91 -2.67 23.92
C GLU A 204 3.29 -3.16 22.52
N GLY A 205 3.88 -2.29 21.70
CA GLY A 205 4.16 -2.57 20.29
C GLY A 205 2.98 -2.35 19.34
N HIS A 206 1.80 -1.92 19.82
CA HIS A 206 0.71 -1.53 18.93
C HIS A 206 1.00 -0.13 18.34
N ASP A 207 1.45 -0.08 17.09
CA ASP A 207 1.83 1.11 16.32
C ASP A 207 0.92 2.31 16.53
N VAL A 208 -0.39 2.13 16.33
CA VAL A 208 -1.38 3.23 16.46
C VAL A 208 -1.45 3.77 17.90
N ARG A 209 -1.25 2.92 18.91
CA ARG A 209 -1.18 3.37 20.31
C ARG A 209 0.10 4.15 20.56
N SER A 210 1.24 3.64 20.10
CA SER A 210 2.54 4.32 20.22
C SER A 210 2.49 5.69 19.54
N PHE A 211 2.00 5.75 18.31
CA PHE A 211 1.78 6.99 17.57
C PHE A 211 0.91 7.99 18.32
N LEU A 212 -0.22 7.56 18.90
CA LEU A 212 -1.10 8.45 19.66
C LEU A 212 -0.45 8.98 20.94
N ILE A 213 0.43 8.21 21.58
CA ILE A 213 1.21 8.68 22.73
C ILE A 213 2.24 9.71 22.24
N GLU A 214 3.05 9.33 21.26
CA GLU A 214 4.17 10.12 20.79
C GLU A 214 3.73 11.44 20.13
N VAL A 215 2.65 11.44 19.35
CA VAL A 215 2.14 12.66 18.69
C VAL A 215 1.58 13.66 19.71
N ASN A 216 1.05 13.18 20.83
CA ASN A 216 0.45 14.00 21.87
C ASN A 216 1.42 14.42 22.98
N ASP A 217 2.61 13.81 23.08
CA ASP A 217 3.57 14.07 24.17
C ASP A 217 3.90 15.56 24.37
N GLN A 218 4.07 16.31 23.28
CA GLN A 218 4.33 17.76 23.32
C GLN A 218 3.10 18.63 23.05
N CYS A 219 1.92 18.02 23.03
CA CYS A 219 0.68 18.76 22.89
C CYS A 219 0.27 19.31 24.26
N ASP A 220 0.59 20.59 24.50
CA ASP A 220 0.16 21.35 25.68
C ASP A 220 -1.05 22.26 25.35
N PRO A 221 -2.29 21.90 25.75
CA PRO A 221 -3.48 22.71 25.52
C PRO A 221 -3.43 24.03 26.32
N PRO A 222 -3.93 25.16 25.77
CA PRO A 222 -4.70 25.28 24.53
C PRO A 222 -3.83 25.55 23.29
N ALA A 223 -2.50 25.46 23.40
CA ALA A 223 -1.60 25.76 22.27
C ALA A 223 -1.63 24.70 21.16
N CYS A 224 -2.31 23.58 21.40
CA CYS A 224 -2.60 22.49 20.48
C CYS A 224 -3.97 21.85 20.79
N THR A 225 -4.48 21.05 19.86
CA THR A 225 -5.59 20.12 20.10
C THR A 225 -5.06 18.68 20.08
N PRO A 226 -5.17 17.91 21.17
CA PRO A 226 -4.74 16.51 21.21
C PRO A 226 -5.50 15.66 20.18
N LEU A 227 -4.78 14.75 19.53
CA LEU A 227 -5.39 13.74 18.65
C LEU A 227 -5.81 12.54 19.50
N ASP A 228 -7.10 12.39 19.77
CA ASP A 228 -7.61 11.21 20.46
C ASP A 228 -7.94 10.06 19.50
N ALA A 229 -8.05 8.84 20.06
CA ALA A 229 -8.37 7.64 19.30
C ALA A 229 -9.72 7.73 18.57
N ALA A 230 -10.72 8.39 19.16
CA ALA A 230 -12.04 8.51 18.55
C ALA A 230 -11.99 9.38 17.28
N THR A 231 -11.24 10.47 17.32
CA THR A 231 -11.00 11.40 16.23
C THR A 231 -10.19 10.72 15.14
N LEU A 232 -9.10 10.03 15.50
CA LEU A 232 -8.31 9.26 14.54
C LEU A 232 -9.17 8.22 13.80
N LYS A 233 -9.96 7.42 14.53
CA LYS A 233 -10.87 6.43 13.94
C LYS A 233 -11.92 7.03 13.01
N ARG A 234 -12.48 8.19 13.36
CA ARG A 234 -13.43 8.91 12.49
C ARG A 234 -12.76 9.41 11.22
N ARG A 235 -11.56 10.00 11.33
CA ARG A 235 -10.81 10.49 10.16
C ARG A 235 -10.37 9.36 9.23
N ALA A 236 -9.98 8.21 9.78
CA ALA A 236 -9.60 7.03 9.00
C ALA A 236 -10.72 6.49 8.09
N LEU A 237 -12.01 6.80 8.38
CA LEU A 237 -13.10 6.46 7.46
C LEU A 237 -12.97 7.10 6.08
N LEU A 238 -12.19 8.18 5.94
CA LEU A 238 -11.88 8.78 4.64
C LEU A 238 -11.14 7.83 3.70
N MET A 239 -10.46 6.80 4.23
CA MET A 239 -9.84 5.73 3.42
C MET A 239 -10.87 4.99 2.56
N LEU A 240 -12.16 4.99 2.94
CA LEU A 240 -13.24 4.36 2.18
C LEU A 240 -13.65 5.18 0.95
N ALA A 241 -13.23 6.44 0.83
CA ALA A 241 -13.47 7.29 -0.33
C ALA A 241 -12.43 7.07 -1.45
N ASP A 242 -12.12 5.79 -1.67
CA ASP A 242 -11.20 5.31 -2.69
C ASP A 242 -11.95 4.41 -3.68
N PRO A 243 -12.10 4.81 -4.97
CA PRO A 243 -12.83 4.01 -5.95
C PRO A 243 -12.16 2.65 -6.20
N MET A 244 -10.85 2.53 -6.00
CA MET A 244 -10.15 1.26 -6.20
C MET A 244 -10.61 0.18 -5.21
N LEU A 245 -11.09 0.52 -4.01
CA LEU A 245 -11.69 -0.45 -3.10
C LEU A 245 -12.91 -1.14 -3.72
N ALA A 246 -13.76 -0.38 -4.40
CA ALA A 246 -14.93 -0.93 -5.08
C ALA A 246 -14.52 -1.80 -6.30
N TYR A 247 -13.52 -1.35 -7.07
CA TYR A 247 -13.04 -2.10 -8.23
C TYR A 247 -12.37 -3.41 -7.81
N ALA A 248 -11.55 -3.37 -6.76
CA ALA A 248 -10.90 -4.53 -6.16
C ALA A 248 -11.91 -5.52 -5.58
N GLY A 249 -12.90 -5.02 -4.82
CA GLY A 249 -14.01 -5.82 -4.32
C GLY A 249 -14.80 -6.50 -5.45
N TYR A 250 -15.08 -5.78 -6.54
CA TYR A 250 -15.76 -6.34 -7.70
C TYR A 250 -14.91 -7.40 -8.42
N ALA A 251 -13.62 -7.11 -8.66
CA ALA A 251 -12.69 -8.02 -9.34
C ALA A 251 -12.55 -9.35 -8.58
N TRP A 252 -12.33 -9.26 -7.26
CA TRP A 252 -12.21 -10.43 -6.40
C TRP A 252 -13.55 -11.14 -6.18
N ALA A 253 -14.54 -10.46 -5.60
CA ALA A 253 -15.75 -11.14 -5.12
C ALA A 253 -16.70 -11.54 -6.24
N PHE A 254 -16.85 -10.73 -7.29
CA PHE A 254 -17.89 -10.95 -8.29
C PHE A 254 -17.33 -11.45 -9.62
N ALA A 255 -16.34 -10.78 -10.19
CA ALA A 255 -15.74 -11.21 -11.44
C ALA A 255 -15.07 -12.58 -11.25
N TYR A 256 -14.24 -12.73 -10.22
CA TYR A 256 -13.58 -14.01 -9.95
C TYR A 256 -14.48 -15.00 -9.22
N LEU A 257 -14.81 -14.81 -7.94
CA LEU A 257 -15.49 -15.88 -7.17
C LEU A 257 -16.83 -16.30 -7.81
N VAL A 258 -17.63 -15.35 -8.30
CA VAL A 258 -18.97 -15.65 -8.86
C VAL A 258 -18.97 -15.99 -10.36
N ARG A 259 -18.13 -15.35 -11.17
CA ARG A 259 -18.14 -15.52 -12.65
C ARG A 259 -16.93 -16.27 -13.22
N GLY A 260 -15.91 -16.56 -12.41
CA GLY A 260 -14.69 -17.24 -12.87
C GLY A 260 -13.81 -16.41 -13.80
N GLN A 261 -14.01 -15.10 -13.87
CA GLN A 261 -13.18 -14.17 -14.65
C GLN A 261 -11.91 -13.85 -13.87
N THR A 262 -10.75 -13.93 -14.53
CA THR A 262 -9.44 -13.71 -13.88
C THR A 262 -9.04 -12.24 -13.79
N SER A 263 -9.79 -11.35 -14.44
CA SER A 263 -9.61 -9.91 -14.35
C SER A 263 -10.96 -9.20 -14.50
N ALA A 264 -11.01 -7.97 -14.00
CA ALA A 264 -12.12 -7.05 -14.20
C ALA A 264 -11.62 -5.72 -14.76
N PRO A 265 -12.44 -4.95 -15.49
CA PRO A 265 -12.05 -3.62 -15.93
C PRO A 265 -11.80 -2.69 -14.73
N ALA A 266 -10.84 -1.78 -14.87
CA ALA A 266 -10.62 -0.66 -13.95
C ALA A 266 -11.17 0.62 -14.61
N PRO A 267 -12.48 0.92 -14.49
CA PRO A 267 -13.09 2.02 -15.21
C PRO A 267 -12.56 3.36 -14.69
N MET A 268 -12.47 4.32 -15.61
CA MET A 268 -12.04 5.68 -15.35
C MET A 268 -12.96 6.63 -16.10
N ILE A 269 -13.04 7.89 -15.67
CA ILE A 269 -13.82 8.92 -16.34
C ILE A 269 -13.14 9.24 -17.68
N PRO A 270 -13.79 9.03 -18.84
CA PRO A 270 -13.22 9.39 -20.12
C PRO A 270 -13.20 10.92 -20.27
N LEU A 271 -12.08 11.45 -20.72
CA LEU A 271 -11.84 12.86 -21.02
C LEU A 271 -11.45 13.01 -22.51
N PRO A 272 -11.53 14.23 -23.08
CA PRO A 272 -11.06 14.48 -24.45
C PRO A 272 -9.60 14.07 -24.68
N HIS A 273 -9.23 13.88 -25.95
CA HIS A 273 -7.85 13.56 -26.36
C HIS A 273 -7.28 12.24 -25.83
N ASP A 274 -8.12 11.20 -25.73
CA ASP A 274 -7.73 9.86 -25.27
C ASP A 274 -7.14 9.88 -23.84
N MET A 275 -7.75 10.71 -22.99
CA MET A 275 -7.41 10.82 -21.58
C MET A 275 -8.46 10.11 -20.74
N ARG A 276 -8.01 9.48 -19.66
CA ARG A 276 -8.86 8.83 -18.66
C ARG A 276 -8.46 9.34 -17.29
N TYR A 277 -9.42 9.59 -16.42
CA TYR A 277 -9.19 10.24 -15.14
C TYR A 277 -9.90 9.52 -13.99
N LEU A 278 -9.21 9.36 -12.86
CA LEU A 278 -9.78 8.79 -11.64
C LEU A 278 -9.28 9.58 -10.42
N PRO A 279 -10.17 10.29 -9.70
CA PRO A 279 -9.84 10.86 -8.41
C PRO A 279 -9.93 9.81 -7.31
N ALA A 280 -9.08 9.93 -6.29
CA ALA A 280 -9.18 9.15 -5.06
C ALA A 280 -8.88 10.03 -3.84
N LEU A 281 -9.37 9.61 -2.68
CA LEU A 281 -9.01 10.20 -1.39
C LEU A 281 -8.16 9.21 -0.60
N ARG A 282 -7.12 9.71 0.05
CA ARG A 282 -6.24 8.99 0.96
C ARG A 282 -6.27 9.62 2.33
N PHE A 283 -6.11 8.79 3.35
CA PHE A 283 -5.89 9.22 4.72
C PHE A 283 -4.68 8.47 5.27
N GLU A 284 -3.77 9.21 5.90
CA GLU A 284 -2.50 8.71 6.36
C GLU A 284 -2.21 9.17 7.79
N MET A 285 -1.64 8.26 8.57
CA MET A 285 -0.85 8.63 9.75
C MET A 285 0.53 9.04 9.25
N THR A 286 1.03 10.16 9.75
CA THR A 286 2.28 10.78 9.30
C THR A 286 3.13 11.14 10.50
N PRO A 287 4.45 11.31 10.36
CA PRO A 287 5.31 11.67 11.49
C PRO A 287 4.96 13.00 12.16
N TYR A 288 4.14 13.86 11.54
CA TYR A 288 3.68 15.13 12.09
C TYR A 288 2.21 15.12 12.54
N GLY A 289 1.49 14.00 12.46
CA GLY A 289 0.06 13.93 12.76
C GLY A 289 -0.72 13.14 11.72
N THR A 290 -1.84 13.68 11.24
CA THR A 290 -2.66 13.00 10.22
C THR A 290 -2.74 13.81 8.95
N ALA A 291 -2.75 13.16 7.79
CA ALA A 291 -2.91 13.82 6.50
C ALA A 291 -4.07 13.25 5.70
N VAL A 292 -4.70 14.13 4.91
CA VAL A 292 -5.65 13.75 3.86
C VAL A 292 -5.06 14.19 2.53
N THR A 293 -4.99 13.27 1.58
CA THR A 293 -4.41 13.51 0.26
C THR A 293 -5.44 13.19 -0.82
N THR A 294 -5.69 14.12 -1.75
CA THR A 294 -6.42 13.84 -2.98
C THR A 294 -5.43 13.40 -4.05
N GLU A 295 -5.70 12.25 -4.65
CA GLU A 295 -4.92 11.73 -5.77
C GLU A 295 -5.71 11.81 -7.06
N HIS A 296 -5.01 12.18 -8.12
CA HIS A 296 -5.57 12.42 -9.44
C HIS A 296 -4.81 11.58 -10.46
N ALA A 297 -5.31 10.38 -10.73
CA ALA A 297 -4.72 9.49 -11.72
C ALA A 297 -5.22 9.85 -13.13
N ILE A 298 -4.27 10.12 -14.02
CA ILE A 298 -4.53 10.51 -15.42
C ILE A 298 -3.81 9.51 -16.32
N VAL A 299 -4.55 8.79 -17.14
CA VAL A 299 -3.99 7.86 -18.12
C VAL A 299 -4.19 8.39 -19.52
N ARG A 300 -3.11 8.48 -20.30
CA ARG A 300 -3.14 8.87 -21.71
C ARG A 300 -2.27 7.93 -22.53
N ARG A 301 -2.83 7.31 -23.58
CA ARG A 301 -2.12 6.32 -24.42
C ARG A 301 -1.40 5.24 -23.59
N GLY A 302 -2.06 4.74 -22.54
CA GLY A 302 -1.52 3.71 -21.65
C GLY A 302 -0.40 4.16 -20.70
N ARG A 303 -0.09 5.47 -20.60
CA ARG A 303 0.86 6.01 -19.62
C ARG A 303 0.12 6.69 -18.49
N LEU A 304 0.49 6.36 -17.25
CA LEU A 304 -0.11 6.92 -16.04
C LEU A 304 0.71 8.12 -15.55
N THR A 305 0.01 9.21 -15.22
CA THR A 305 0.53 10.32 -14.45
C THR A 305 -0.40 10.56 -13.27
N SER A 306 0.15 10.64 -12.07
CA SER A 306 -0.59 10.92 -10.84
C SER A 306 -0.18 12.27 -10.30
N VAL A 307 -1.17 13.08 -9.90
CA VAL A 307 -0.96 14.32 -9.14
C VAL A 307 -1.57 14.14 -7.77
N SER A 308 -0.83 14.47 -6.72
CA SER A 308 -1.31 14.41 -5.34
C SER A 308 -1.29 15.80 -4.70
N VAL A 309 -2.33 16.11 -3.93
CA VAL A 309 -2.40 17.32 -3.10
C VAL A 309 -2.86 16.91 -1.71
N GLY A 310 -2.04 17.20 -0.71
CA GLY A 310 -2.29 16.78 0.66
C GLY A 310 -2.31 17.95 1.64
N VAL A 311 -3.16 17.83 2.66
CA VAL A 311 -3.19 18.72 3.82
C VAL A 311 -3.09 17.88 5.09
N GLY A 312 -2.14 18.25 5.94
CA GLY A 312 -1.91 17.63 7.24
C GLY A 312 -2.42 18.47 8.39
N ASP A 313 -2.91 17.79 9.42
CA ASP A 313 -3.24 18.34 10.72
C ASP A 313 -2.23 17.84 11.75
N THR A 314 -1.50 18.78 12.34
CA THR A 314 -0.43 18.52 13.31
C THR A 314 -0.85 18.87 14.74
N GLY A 315 -2.15 19.09 14.98
CA GLY A 315 -2.72 19.58 16.25
C GLY A 315 -2.44 21.05 16.56
N ARG A 316 -1.44 21.66 15.91
CA ARG A 316 -1.03 23.07 16.10
C ARG A 316 -0.97 23.87 14.80
N ARG A 317 -0.58 23.21 13.71
CA ARG A 317 -0.30 23.84 12.42
C ARG A 317 -0.84 22.96 11.30
N ARG A 318 -0.91 23.55 10.11
CA ARG A 318 -1.24 22.82 8.88
C ARG A 318 0.05 22.48 8.15
N ALA A 319 0.21 21.22 7.79
CA ALA A 319 1.17 20.78 6.79
C ALA A 319 0.49 20.73 5.43
N TRP A 320 1.26 20.83 4.36
CA TRP A 320 0.75 20.64 3.00
C TRP A 320 1.79 19.98 2.11
N GLN A 321 1.34 19.23 1.13
CA GLN A 321 2.19 18.59 0.13
C GLN A 321 1.55 18.63 -1.26
N ILE A 322 2.39 18.72 -2.27
CA ILE A 322 2.02 18.55 -3.68
C ILE A 322 3.03 17.61 -4.31
N GLY A 323 2.53 16.57 -4.97
CA GLY A 323 3.35 15.57 -5.66
C GLY A 323 2.90 15.34 -7.09
N VAL A 324 3.85 14.97 -7.94
CA VAL A 324 3.59 14.49 -9.30
C VAL A 324 4.46 13.27 -9.54
N THR A 325 3.85 12.20 -10.05
CA THR A 325 4.54 10.99 -10.49
C THR A 325 4.13 10.68 -11.92
N ALA A 326 5.09 10.51 -12.82
CA ALA A 326 4.87 10.08 -14.19
C ALA A 326 5.58 8.74 -14.40
N MET A 327 4.80 7.74 -14.82
CA MET A 327 5.31 6.38 -15.08
C MET A 327 5.70 6.19 -16.54
N ASP A 328 6.69 5.32 -16.79
CA ASP A 328 7.16 4.95 -18.11
C ASP A 328 7.54 6.19 -18.97
N VAL A 329 8.16 7.20 -18.35
CA VAL A 329 8.67 8.39 -19.04
C VAL A 329 9.76 7.97 -20.02
N VAL A 330 10.66 7.10 -19.57
CA VAL A 330 11.59 6.37 -20.43
C VAL A 330 11.00 4.97 -20.65
N ARG A 331 10.77 4.58 -21.90
CA ARG A 331 10.29 3.24 -22.25
C ARG A 331 11.04 2.70 -23.45
N THR A 332 11.87 1.70 -23.20
CA THR A 332 12.56 0.91 -24.23
C THR A 332 12.24 -0.58 -24.04
N ALA A 333 12.78 -1.44 -24.90
CA ALA A 333 12.60 -2.89 -24.76
C ALA A 333 13.22 -3.47 -23.47
N ARG A 334 14.18 -2.78 -22.84
CA ARG A 334 14.95 -3.29 -21.69
C ARG A 334 14.91 -2.40 -20.45
N VAL A 335 14.52 -1.14 -20.62
CA VAL A 335 14.56 -0.11 -19.57
C VAL A 335 13.22 0.60 -19.52
N ARG A 336 12.70 0.71 -18.31
CA ARG A 336 11.59 1.60 -17.96
C ARG A 336 12.04 2.57 -16.88
N GLY A 337 11.65 3.83 -17.00
CA GLY A 337 12.02 4.86 -16.05
C GLY A 337 10.86 5.75 -15.67
N ASP A 338 10.73 6.00 -14.38
CA ASP A 338 9.69 6.83 -13.79
C ASP A 338 10.32 8.12 -13.24
N ILE A 339 9.52 9.19 -13.19
CA ILE A 339 9.92 10.47 -12.59
C ILE A 339 8.90 10.83 -11.53
N ALA A 340 9.39 11.17 -10.34
CA ALA A 340 8.57 11.74 -9.27
C ALA A 340 9.17 13.04 -8.75
N ALA A 341 8.29 14.01 -8.45
CA ALA A 341 8.66 15.28 -7.86
C ALA A 341 7.66 15.63 -6.75
N GLY A 342 8.16 16.11 -5.62
CA GLY A 342 7.34 16.50 -4.48
C GLY A 342 7.83 17.78 -3.83
N VAL A 343 6.89 18.63 -3.44
CA VAL A 343 7.15 19.83 -2.63
C VAL A 343 6.20 19.83 -1.45
N TRP A 344 6.74 20.01 -0.25
CA TRP A 344 5.92 20.05 0.95
C TRP A 344 6.46 21.02 1.99
N GLU A 345 5.56 21.37 2.92
CA GLU A 345 5.86 22.10 4.13
C GLU A 345 5.27 21.35 5.33
N GLN A 346 6.12 21.06 6.30
CA GLN A 346 5.73 20.44 7.56
C GLN A 346 6.40 21.15 8.74
N PRO A 347 5.88 20.98 9.98
CA PRO A 347 6.56 21.45 11.17
C PRO A 347 7.93 20.78 11.35
N ALA A 348 8.85 21.48 12.02
CA ALA A 348 10.00 20.82 12.63
C ALA A 348 9.48 19.75 13.62
N LEU A 349 10.11 18.58 13.58
CA LEU A 349 9.77 17.43 14.42
C LEU A 349 10.79 17.25 15.57
N ASP A 350 11.72 18.21 15.66
CA ASP A 350 12.91 18.28 16.51
C ASP A 350 12.91 19.55 17.39
#